data_AF-A0A7C2PDF2-F1
#
_entry.id   AF-A0A7C2PDF2-F1
#
_cell.length_a   1.000
_cell.length_b   1.000
_cell.length_c   1.000
_cell.angle_alpha   90.00
_cell.angle_beta   90.00
_cell.angle_gamma   90.00
#
_symmetry.space_group_name_H-M   'P 1'
#
loop_
_entity.id
_entity.type
_entity.pdbx_description
1 polymer ?
#
loop_
_entity_poly.entity_id
_entity_poly.type
_entity_poly.pdbx_seq_one_letter_code
_entity_poly.pdbx_strand_id
1 'polypeptide(L)'
;LIKEAKKLYIEVEKDVDLKYDEVYCVFDRDDHLNIPAAFDMARKNDFTVIFSNPCFELWLLLHFEDQKSYIDRKKVKSLLNKHFKAVYKKEYDKSKDIYDDLKYNQVTAIQRAKELHKLHLANLKQETENPSTNVDVLLEALDKIANYFY
;
A
#
# COMPACT_ATOMS: atom_id res chain seq x y z
N LEU A 1 -0.27 11.51 -10.70
CA LEU A 1 0.67 10.63 -9.99
C LEU A 1 1.68 9.95 -10.92
N ILE A 2 1.32 8.94 -11.74
CA ILE A 2 2.32 8.20 -12.55
C ILE A 2 3.07 9.09 -13.55
N LYS A 3 2.40 10.09 -14.14
CA LYS A 3 3.05 11.12 -14.97
C LYS A 3 4.12 11.92 -14.20
N GLU A 4 3.86 12.21 -12.93
CA GLU A 4 4.80 12.94 -12.08
C GLU A 4 5.97 12.03 -11.66
N ALA A 5 5.68 10.78 -11.30
CA ALA A 5 6.72 9.78 -11.05
C ALA A 5 7.65 9.62 -12.26
N LYS A 6 7.10 9.54 -13.47
CA LYS A 6 7.88 9.51 -14.71
C LYS A 6 8.72 10.78 -14.90
N LYS A 7 8.17 11.96 -14.60
CA LYS A 7 8.90 13.23 -14.72
C LYS A 7 10.11 13.27 -13.76
N LEU A 8 9.89 12.92 -12.49
CA LEU A 8 10.95 12.85 -11.48
C LEU A 8 12.01 11.79 -11.85
N TYR A 9 11.58 10.61 -12.32
CA TYR A 9 12.49 9.57 -12.78
C TYR A 9 13.39 10.06 -13.92
N ILE A 10 12.83 10.70 -14.94
CA ILE A 10 13.60 11.27 -16.06
C ILE A 10 14.55 12.40 -15.60
N GLU A 11 14.16 13.19 -14.60
CA GLU A 11 15.01 14.24 -14.05
C GLU A 11 16.21 13.64 -13.30
N VAL A 12 16.01 12.57 -12.53
CA VAL A 12 17.07 11.91 -11.78
C VAL A 12 17.98 11.06 -12.69
N GLU A 13 17.44 10.36 -13.69
CA GLU A 13 18.27 9.57 -14.63
C GLU A 13 19.25 10.42 -15.47
N LYS A 14 19.08 11.74 -15.51
CA LYS A 14 20.07 12.65 -16.13
C LYS A 14 21.35 12.75 -15.30
N ASP A 15 21.27 12.43 -14.01
CA ASP A 15 22.41 12.32 -13.13
C ASP A 15 22.95 10.88 -13.21
N VAL A 16 24.11 10.73 -13.85
CA VAL A 16 24.72 9.41 -14.11
C VAL A 16 25.12 8.67 -12.83
N ASP A 17 25.25 9.38 -11.71
CA ASP A 17 25.59 8.81 -10.40
C ASP A 17 24.33 8.41 -9.60
N LEU A 18 23.13 8.77 -10.06
CA LEU A 18 21.85 8.45 -9.41
C LEU A 18 20.97 7.61 -10.34
N LYS A 19 21.27 6.31 -10.42
CA LYS A 19 20.35 5.33 -11.01
C LYS A 19 19.51 4.65 -9.94
N TYR A 20 18.21 4.57 -10.18
CA TYR A 20 17.30 3.76 -9.37
C TYR A 20 17.26 2.33 -9.89
N ASP A 21 17.44 1.35 -9.00
CA ASP A 21 17.27 -0.06 -9.34
C ASP A 21 15.79 -0.44 -9.50
N GLU A 22 14.92 0.13 -8.65
CA GLU A 22 13.49 -0.14 -8.64
C GLU A 22 12.69 1.14 -8.37
N VAL A 23 11.55 1.32 -9.05
CA VAL A 23 10.66 2.47 -8.86
C VAL A 23 9.28 1.99 -8.43
N TYR A 24 8.82 2.47 -7.27
CA TYR A 24 7.51 2.14 -6.71
C TYR A 24 6.56 3.33 -6.76
N CYS A 25 5.38 3.12 -7.34
CA CYS A 25 4.29 4.10 -7.36
C CYS A 25 3.22 3.68 -6.34
N VAL A 26 3.18 4.36 -5.19
CA VAL A 26 2.22 4.09 -4.11
C VAL A 26 1.02 5.02 -4.22
N PHE A 27 -0.19 4.47 -4.30
CA PHE A 27 -1.44 5.24 -4.27
C PHE A 27 -2.63 4.39 -3.86
N ASP A 28 -3.73 5.04 -3.52
CA ASP A 28 -4.98 4.36 -3.25
C ASP A 28 -6.04 4.63 -4.31
N ARG A 29 -7.19 3.95 -4.19
CA ARG A 29 -8.33 4.17 -5.05
C ARG A 29 -8.79 5.61 -4.83
N ASP A 30 -8.55 6.47 -5.81
CA ASP A 30 -9.14 7.81 -5.91
C ASP A 30 -10.31 7.77 -6.91
N ASP A 31 -11.37 8.51 -6.61
CA ASP A 31 -12.59 8.57 -7.43
C ASP A 31 -12.35 9.28 -8.78
N HIS A 32 -11.30 10.08 -8.88
CA HIS A 32 -10.93 10.83 -10.09
C HIS A 32 -9.81 10.17 -10.91
N LEU A 33 -9.24 9.05 -10.45
CA LEU A 33 -8.11 8.41 -11.11
C LEU A 33 -8.57 7.31 -12.08
N ASN A 34 -8.15 7.39 -13.34
CA ASN A 34 -8.28 6.28 -14.29
C ASN A 34 -7.25 5.19 -13.92
N ILE A 35 -7.67 4.26 -13.05
CA ILE A 35 -6.83 3.19 -12.50
C ILE A 35 -6.21 2.34 -13.61
N PRO A 36 -6.96 1.79 -14.60
CA PRO A 36 -6.35 1.02 -15.69
C PRO A 36 -5.24 1.78 -16.42
N ALA A 37 -5.47 3.05 -16.76
CA ALA A 37 -4.46 3.86 -17.45
C ALA A 37 -3.21 4.12 -16.58
N ALA A 38 -3.37 4.23 -15.26
CA ALA A 38 -2.25 4.37 -14.33
C ALA A 38 -1.40 3.10 -14.28
N PHE A 39 -2.03 1.92 -14.20
CA PHE A 39 -1.36 0.63 -14.24
C PHE A 39 -0.65 0.40 -15.58
N ASP A 40 -1.30 0.71 -16.70
CA ASP A 40 -0.69 0.60 -18.03
C ASP A 40 0.52 1.52 -18.18
N MET A 41 0.44 2.74 -17.64
CA MET A 41 1.57 3.67 -17.66
C MET A 41 2.71 3.17 -16.79
N ALA A 42 2.45 2.67 -15.59
CA ALA A 42 3.49 2.13 -14.72
C ALA A 42 4.21 0.95 -15.39
N ARG A 43 3.44 0.01 -15.96
CA ARG A 43 3.98 -1.15 -16.69
C ARG A 43 4.86 -0.75 -17.88
N LYS A 44 4.52 0.33 -18.60
CA LYS A 44 5.31 0.83 -19.73
C LYS A 44 6.63 1.49 -19.33
N ASN A 45 6.85 1.78 -18.06
CA ASN A 45 8.08 2.39 -17.55
C ASN A 45 8.76 1.48 -16.51
N ASP A 46 8.39 0.19 -16.44
CA ASP A 46 8.92 -0.77 -15.47
C ASP A 46 8.77 -0.32 -13.99
N PHE A 47 7.68 0.41 -13.70
CA PHE A 47 7.35 0.84 -12.35
C PHE A 47 6.43 -0.17 -11.67
N THR A 48 6.72 -0.50 -10.42
CA THR A 48 5.87 -1.35 -9.58
C THR A 48 4.79 -0.51 -8.92
N VAL A 49 3.52 -0.91 -9.08
CA VAL A 49 2.38 -0.21 -8.45
C VAL A 49 2.06 -0.83 -7.10
N ILE A 50 2.00 0.00 -6.07
CA ILE A 50 1.46 -0.34 -4.76
C ILE A 50 0.13 0.39 -4.61
N PHE A 51 -0.95 -0.38 -4.57
CA PHE A 51 -2.32 0.09 -4.64
C PHE A 51 -3.16 -0.37 -3.44
N SER A 52 -3.96 0.53 -2.86
CA SER A 52 -4.94 0.18 -1.82
C SER A 52 -6.37 0.60 -2.20
N ASN A 53 -7.37 -0.25 -1.97
CA ASN A 53 -8.79 0.00 -2.22
C ASN A 53 -9.60 -0.45 -0.99
N PRO A 54 -10.35 0.44 -0.31
CA PRO A 54 -10.79 1.77 -0.76
C PRO A 54 -9.83 2.94 -0.52
N CYS A 55 -8.88 2.78 0.39
CA CYS A 55 -7.91 3.82 0.74
C CYS A 55 -6.66 3.19 1.36
N PHE A 56 -5.59 3.98 1.48
CA PHE A 56 -4.35 3.50 2.11
C PHE A 56 -4.57 3.05 3.57
N GLU A 57 -5.50 3.66 4.30
CA GLU A 57 -5.80 3.30 5.69
C GLU A 57 -6.31 1.85 5.85
N LEU A 58 -6.69 1.16 4.76
CA LEU A 58 -6.96 -0.28 4.80
C LEU A 58 -5.71 -1.07 5.23
N TRP A 59 -4.53 -0.72 4.71
CA TRP A 59 -3.27 -1.35 5.14
C TRP A 59 -3.04 -1.17 6.65
N LEU A 60 -3.33 0.01 7.18
CA LEU A 60 -3.20 0.29 8.61
C LEU A 60 -4.22 -0.53 9.43
N LEU A 61 -5.45 -0.67 8.94
CA LEU A 61 -6.48 -1.48 9.59
C LEU A 61 -6.07 -2.95 9.71
N LEU A 62 -5.39 -3.49 8.69
CA LEU A 62 -4.89 -4.88 8.69
C LEU A 62 -3.86 -5.17 9.80
N HIS A 63 -3.29 -4.15 10.46
CA HIS A 63 -2.48 -4.37 11.66
C HIS A 63 -3.31 -4.85 12.86
N PHE A 64 -4.61 -4.56 12.88
CA PHE A 64 -5.48 -4.84 14.01
C PHE A 64 -6.46 -5.99 13.70
N GLU A 65 -7.06 -6.00 12.51
CA GLU A 65 -8.09 -6.97 12.15
C GLU A 65 -8.07 -7.38 10.69
N ASP A 66 -8.69 -8.52 10.38
CA ASP A 66 -8.94 -8.95 9.01
C ASP A 66 -10.06 -8.09 8.38
N GLN A 67 -9.94 -7.77 7.09
CA GLN A 67 -11.00 -7.13 6.34
C GLN A 67 -11.16 -7.83 4.97
N LYS A 68 -12.11 -8.76 4.89
CA LYS A 68 -12.33 -9.64 3.72
C LYS A 68 -13.56 -9.27 2.90
N SER A 69 -14.47 -8.48 3.47
CA SER A 69 -15.68 -8.00 2.80
C SER A 69 -15.52 -6.56 2.33
N TYR A 70 -16.37 -6.15 1.38
CA TYR A 70 -16.42 -4.76 0.92
C TYR A 70 -16.48 -3.78 2.11
N ILE A 71 -15.70 -2.71 2.03
CA ILE A 71 -15.68 -1.65 3.04
C ILE A 71 -15.50 -0.29 2.40
N ASP A 72 -16.19 0.74 2.90
CA ASP A 72 -15.98 2.11 2.45
C ASP A 72 -14.90 2.84 3.28
N ARG A 73 -14.35 3.93 2.73
CA ARG A 73 -13.28 4.72 3.38
C ARG A 73 -13.67 5.25 4.77
N LYS A 74 -14.93 5.64 4.96
CA LYS A 74 -15.41 6.17 6.26
C LYS A 74 -15.42 5.07 7.30
N LYS A 75 -15.84 3.87 6.91
CA LYS A 75 -15.85 2.70 7.78
C LYS A 75 -14.43 2.25 8.14
N VAL A 76 -13.50 2.23 7.18
CA VAL A 76 -12.07 1.96 7.45
C VAL A 76 -11.55 2.93 8.52
N LYS A 77 -11.73 4.25 8.32
CA LYS A 77 -11.28 5.27 9.28
C LYS A 77 -11.93 5.13 10.66
N SER A 78 -13.22 4.79 10.71
CA SER A 78 -13.94 4.56 11.96
C SER A 78 -13.38 3.38 12.75
N LEU A 79 -13.11 2.25 12.08
CA LEU A 79 -12.53 1.06 12.69
C LEU A 79 -11.08 1.30 13.14
N LEU A 80 -10.28 1.97 12.30
CA LEU A 80 -8.92 2.34 12.66
C LEU A 80 -8.88 3.23 13.91
N ASN A 81 -9.74 4.24 13.99
CA ASN A 81 -9.88 5.08 15.18
C ASN A 81 -10.32 4.29 16.42
N LYS A 82 -11.22 3.31 16.26
CA LYS A 82 -11.65 2.43 17.37
C LYS A 82 -10.46 1.65 17.92
N HIS A 83 -9.65 1.05 17.05
CA HIS A 83 -8.45 0.30 17.44
C HIS A 83 -7.40 1.20 18.10
N PHE A 84 -7.13 2.37 17.52
CA PHE A 84 -6.18 3.33 18.08
C PHE A 84 -6.57 3.79 19.49
N LYS A 85 -7.86 4.08 19.72
CA LYS A 85 -8.38 4.44 21.05
C LYS A 85 -8.26 3.28 22.03
N ALA A 86 -8.55 2.06 21.59
CA ALA A 86 -8.50 0.88 22.45
C ALA A 86 -7.07 0.57 22.90
N VAL A 87 -6.12 0.56 21.96
CA VAL A 87 -4.74 0.10 22.17
C VAL A 87 -3.84 1.22 22.68
N TYR A 88 -3.83 2.38 22.02
CA TYR A 88 -2.87 3.46 22.30
C TYR A 88 -3.46 4.66 23.03
N LYS A 89 -4.75 4.61 23.39
CA LYS A 89 -5.47 5.69 24.10
C LYS A 89 -5.42 7.05 23.37
N LYS A 90 -5.31 7.03 22.04
CA LYS A 90 -5.31 8.22 21.16
C LYS A 90 -6.15 7.98 19.91
N GLU A 91 -6.50 9.04 19.19
CA GLU A 91 -7.12 8.91 17.86
C GLU A 91 -6.06 8.67 16.80
N TYR A 92 -6.45 8.03 15.69
CA TYR A 92 -5.61 7.98 14.51
C TYR A 92 -5.58 9.36 13.85
N ASP A 93 -4.37 9.89 13.66
CA ASP A 93 -4.10 11.15 12.97
C ASP A 93 -3.09 10.88 11.86
N LYS A 94 -3.51 11.11 10.61
CA LYS A 94 -2.70 10.90 9.40
C LYS A 94 -1.45 11.79 9.35
N SER A 95 -1.42 12.87 10.12
CA SER A 95 -0.27 13.79 10.19
C SER A 95 0.79 13.36 11.21
N LYS A 96 0.53 12.31 12.00
CA LYS A 96 1.43 11.83 13.05
C LYS A 96 2.20 10.62 12.57
N ASP A 97 3.44 10.52 13.05
CA ASP A 97 4.20 9.29 12.98
C ASP A 97 3.56 8.26 13.92
N ILE A 98 3.23 7.10 13.35
CA ILE A 98 2.59 5.97 14.00
C ILE A 98 3.37 4.67 13.74
N TYR A 99 4.59 4.76 13.21
CA TYR A 99 5.39 3.58 12.87
C TYR A 99 5.62 2.70 14.10
N ASP A 100 6.01 3.30 15.23
CA ASP A 100 6.24 2.58 16.48
C ASP A 100 4.97 1.94 17.05
N ASP A 101 3.80 2.52 16.78
CA ASP A 101 2.52 1.93 17.16
C ASP A 101 2.27 0.63 16.37
N LEU A 102 2.61 0.63 15.08
CA LEU A 102 2.24 -0.42 14.13
C LEU A 102 3.29 -1.53 13.97
N LYS A 103 4.58 -1.24 14.17
CA LYS A 103 5.71 -2.13 13.82
C LYS A 103 5.59 -3.56 14.38
N TYR A 104 5.06 -3.70 15.59
CA TYR A 104 4.92 -5.01 16.25
C TYR A 104 3.90 -5.93 15.59
N ASN A 105 2.90 -5.36 14.90
CA ASN A 105 1.88 -6.11 14.19
C ASN A 105 2.12 -6.16 12.67
N GLN A 106 3.27 -5.66 12.19
CA GLN A 106 3.56 -5.60 10.75
C GLN A 106 3.55 -6.99 10.10
N VAL A 107 4.15 -8.00 10.74
CA VAL A 107 4.15 -9.38 10.23
C VAL A 107 2.71 -9.91 10.07
N THR A 108 1.84 -9.63 11.04
CA THR A 108 0.43 -9.99 10.99
C THR A 108 -0.32 -9.26 9.87
N ALA A 109 -0.03 -7.96 9.68
CA ALA A 109 -0.63 -7.16 8.61
C ALA A 109 -0.23 -7.69 7.22
N ILE A 110 1.05 -8.03 7.03
CA ILE A 110 1.57 -8.67 5.81
C ILE A 110 0.81 -9.97 5.54
N GLN A 111 0.66 -10.83 6.56
CA GLN A 111 -0.03 -12.10 6.41
C GLN A 111 -1.51 -11.91 6.00
N ARG A 112 -2.20 -10.95 6.61
CA ARG A 112 -3.59 -10.60 6.28
C ARG A 112 -3.73 -10.05 4.85
N ALA A 113 -2.80 -9.23 4.39
CA ALA A 113 -2.77 -8.75 3.01
C ALA A 113 -2.60 -9.91 2.01
N LYS A 114 -1.66 -10.84 2.29
CA LYS A 114 -1.48 -12.06 1.48
C LYS A 114 -2.72 -12.94 1.43
N GLU A 115 -3.41 -13.09 2.55
CA GLU A 115 -4.67 -13.85 2.61
C GLU A 115 -5.77 -13.18 1.80
N LEU A 116 -5.82 -11.85 1.81
CA LEU A 116 -6.76 -11.08 1.00
C LEU A 116 -6.51 -11.28 -0.50
N HIS A 117 -5.23 -11.27 -0.94
CA HIS A 117 -4.86 -11.60 -2.32
C HIS A 117 -5.30 -13.01 -2.72
N LYS A 118 -4.99 -14.01 -1.88
CA LYS A 118 -5.41 -15.40 -2.10
C LYS A 118 -6.93 -15.52 -2.22
N LEU A 119 -7.68 -14.79 -1.40
CA LEU A 119 -9.13 -14.77 -1.44
C LEU A 119 -9.66 -14.15 -2.75
N HIS A 120 -9.04 -13.10 -3.27
CA HIS A 120 -9.42 -12.53 -4.57
C HIS A 120 -9.19 -13.52 -5.71
N LEU A 121 -8.01 -14.16 -5.74
CA LEU A 121 -7.69 -15.17 -6.74
C LEU A 121 -8.68 -16.34 -6.68
N ALA A 122 -8.98 -16.86 -5.49
CA ALA A 122 -9.93 -17.96 -5.30
C ALA A 122 -11.36 -17.61 -5.75
N ASN A 123 -11.75 -16.33 -5.68
CA ASN A 123 -13.07 -15.85 -6.08
C ASN A 123 -13.11 -15.25 -7.50
N LEU A 124 -12.03 -15.41 -8.29
CA LEU A 124 -11.90 -14.85 -9.64
C LEU A 124 -12.12 -13.31 -9.69
N LYS A 125 -11.78 -12.62 -8.60
CA LYS A 125 -11.82 -11.16 -8.50
C LYS A 125 -10.50 -10.57 -8.95
N GLN A 126 -10.54 -9.33 -9.45
CA GLN A 126 -9.31 -8.60 -9.71
C GLN A 126 -8.61 -8.26 -8.38
N GLU A 127 -7.29 -8.33 -8.35
CA GLU A 127 -6.50 -8.00 -7.15
C GLU A 127 -6.72 -6.56 -6.66
N THR A 128 -7.23 -5.68 -7.53
CA THR A 128 -7.54 -4.28 -7.20
C THR A 128 -8.98 -4.05 -6.72
N GLU A 129 -9.80 -5.11 -6.61
CA GLU A 129 -11.17 -4.98 -6.10
C GLU A 129 -11.22 -4.67 -4.61
N ASN A 130 -12.33 -4.10 -4.15
CA ASN A 130 -12.47 -3.75 -2.73
C ASN A 130 -12.85 -4.99 -1.90
N PRO A 131 -12.16 -5.28 -0.78
CA PRO A 131 -10.98 -4.57 -0.26
C PRO A 131 -9.68 -5.14 -0.83
N SER A 132 -8.68 -4.31 -1.14
CA SER A 132 -7.36 -4.78 -1.57
C SER A 132 -6.24 -3.87 -1.08
N THR A 133 -5.07 -4.44 -0.81
CA THR A 133 -3.82 -3.69 -0.67
C THR A 133 -2.63 -4.59 -0.94
N ASN A 134 -1.67 -4.17 -1.74
CA ASN A 134 -0.44 -4.93 -2.01
C ASN A 134 0.82 -4.29 -1.39
N VAL A 135 0.66 -3.58 -0.26
CA VAL A 135 1.79 -2.99 0.49
C VAL A 135 2.76 -4.07 1.00
N ASP A 136 2.30 -5.30 1.17
CA ASP A 136 3.15 -6.45 1.47
C ASP A 136 4.25 -6.65 0.42
N VAL A 137 3.98 -6.39 -0.86
CA VAL A 137 4.96 -6.50 -1.95
C VAL A 137 6.10 -5.48 -1.77
N LEU A 138 5.77 -4.25 -1.36
CA LEU A 138 6.78 -3.22 -1.08
C LEU A 138 7.65 -3.60 0.10
N LEU A 139 7.06 -4.10 1.18
CA LEU A 139 7.81 -4.49 2.38
C LEU A 139 8.74 -5.67 2.09
N GLU A 140 8.30 -6.66 1.31
CA GLU A 140 9.16 -7.76 0.88
C GLU A 140 10.35 -7.29 0.03
N ALA A 141 10.16 -6.31 -0.83
CA ALA A 141 11.24 -5.73 -1.61
C ALA A 141 12.25 -5.00 -0.72
N LEU A 142 11.77 -4.17 0.21
CA LEU A 142 12.62 -3.48 1.18
C LEU A 142 13.39 -4.45 2.07
N ASP A 143 12.75 -5.53 2.53
CA ASP A 143 13.41 -6.57 3.33
C ASP A 143 14.50 -7.30 2.52
N LYS A 144 14.28 -7.58 1.24
CA LYS A 144 15.31 -8.16 0.37
C LYS A 144 16.52 -7.24 0.23
N ILE A 145 16.28 -5.94 0.03
CA ILE A 145 17.35 -4.94 -0.06
C ILE A 145 18.10 -4.87 1.26
N ALA A 146 17.40 -4.77 2.40
CA ALA A 146 18.02 -4.72 3.72
C ALA A 146 18.90 -5.95 3.99
N ASN A 147 18.39 -7.15 3.69
CA ASN A 147 19.13 -8.40 3.88
C ASN A 147 20.26 -8.62 2.86
N TYR A 148 20.30 -7.87 1.75
CA TYR A 148 21.38 -7.95 0.77
C TYR A 148 22.66 -7.26 1.25
N PHE A 149 22.56 -6.37 2.24
CA PHE A 149 23.69 -5.61 2.80
C PHE A 149 24.25 -6.20 4.11
N TYR A 150 23.77 -7.38 4.53
CA TYR A 150 24.25 -8.14 5.69
C TYR A 150 24.73 -9.54 5.27
#